data_AF-A0A7X5VNF5-F1
#
_entry.id   AF-A0A7X5VNF5-F1
#
_cell.length_a   1.000
_cell.length_b   1.000
_cell.length_c   1.000
_cell.angle_alpha   90.00
_cell.angle_beta   90.00
_cell.angle_gamma   90.00
#
_symmetry.space_group_name_H-M   'P 1'
#
loop_
_entity.id
_entity.type
_entity.pdbx_description
1 polymer ?
#
loop_
_entity_poly.entity_id
_entity_poly.type
_entity_poly.pdbx_seq_one_letter_code
_entity_poly.pdbx_strand_id
1 'polypeptide(L)'
;KNETMKIESDSVVLAIGQQPDFAFLSDADGIRIGPGGTIKIEPETLATSAPGVFAGGDAAFGPRIAIEAVANGKTAARSIHAYLGGSDPGTDLQVSITRVPAEEHRMPAGYERKKRETAPTTDVDRRTGIAEVEHAMTEEQARTQAERCLVCHVDTVYDPIRCVLCNRCADVCPEKCLTFAPIEQVDMPAEQRQAALARYGHDPGVPLTVLLKDDTACIRCGLCALRCPTEAMTMERFHFAESLRS
;
A
#
# COMPACT_ATOMS: atom_id res chain seq x y z
N LYS A 1 5.30 -9.41 -38.18
CA LYS A 1 4.26 -9.91 -39.10
C LYS A 1 3.04 -10.23 -38.25
N ASN A 2 1.87 -9.71 -38.61
CA ASN A 2 0.62 -9.90 -37.87
C ASN A 2 0.23 -11.38 -37.90
N GLU A 3 0.61 -12.14 -36.87
CA GLU A 3 0.05 -13.47 -36.63
C GLU A 3 -1.35 -13.30 -36.06
N THR A 4 -2.34 -13.77 -36.80
CA THR A 4 -3.72 -13.84 -36.33
C THR A 4 -3.90 -15.10 -35.50
N MET A 5 -4.38 -14.95 -34.26
CA MET A 5 -4.75 -16.08 -33.41
C MET A 5 -6.27 -16.18 -33.28
N LYS A 6 -6.79 -17.41 -33.28
CA LYS A 6 -8.18 -17.70 -32.94
C LYS A 6 -8.20 -18.26 -31.53
N ILE A 7 -9.05 -17.70 -30.68
CA ILE A 7 -9.28 -18.15 -29.31
C ILE A 7 -10.75 -18.54 -29.24
N GLU A 8 -11.03 -19.81 -28.93
CA GLU A 8 -12.39 -20.27 -28.63
C GLU A 8 -12.81 -19.65 -27.29
N SER A 9 -13.99 -19.03 -27.24
CA SER A 9 -14.52 -18.40 -26.04
C SER A 9 -16.04 -18.36 -26.07
N ASP A 10 -16.69 -18.65 -24.93
CA ASP A 10 -18.13 -18.53 -24.77
C ASP A 10 -18.60 -17.07 -24.59
N SER A 11 -17.71 -16.15 -24.22
CA SER A 11 -18.01 -14.74 -23.96
C SER A 11 -16.80 -13.85 -24.16
N VAL A 12 -17.04 -12.62 -24.65
CA VAL A 12 -16.02 -11.59 -24.88
C VAL A 12 -16.45 -10.33 -24.15
N VAL A 13 -15.61 -9.86 -23.21
CA VAL A 13 -15.85 -8.60 -22.49
C VAL A 13 -15.03 -7.50 -23.15
N LEU A 14 -15.71 -6.50 -23.70
CA LEU A 14 -15.07 -5.33 -24.26
C LEU A 14 -14.66 -4.38 -23.12
N ALA A 15 -13.36 -4.27 -22.86
CA ALA A 15 -12.81 -3.28 -21.95
C ALA A 15 -12.87 -1.89 -22.61
N ILE A 16 -14.04 -1.25 -22.57
CA ILE A 16 -14.23 0.10 -23.08
C ILE A 16 -13.61 1.10 -22.11
N GLY A 17 -12.78 2.01 -22.64
CA GLY A 17 -12.25 3.13 -21.87
C GLY A 17 -13.32 4.21 -21.64
N GLN A 18 -13.02 5.13 -20.75
CA GLN A 18 -13.80 6.35 -20.53
C GLN A 18 -13.08 7.57 -21.10
N GLN A 19 -13.85 8.56 -21.54
CA GLN A 19 -13.34 9.85 -21.96
C GLN A 19 -14.08 10.96 -21.19
N PRO A 20 -13.38 11.99 -20.71
CA PRO A 20 -14.03 13.15 -20.11
C PRO A 20 -14.99 13.83 -21.10
N ASP A 21 -16.17 14.21 -20.60
CA ASP A 21 -17.10 15.06 -21.34
C ASP A 21 -16.87 16.52 -20.97
N PHE A 22 -16.46 17.31 -21.97
CA PHE A 22 -16.21 18.75 -21.84
C PHE A 22 -17.21 19.60 -22.61
N ALA A 23 -18.39 19.06 -22.97
CA ALA A 23 -19.41 19.80 -23.71
C ALA A 23 -19.91 21.08 -23.01
N PHE A 24 -19.68 21.20 -21.69
CA PHE A 24 -20.00 22.40 -20.93
C PHE A 24 -18.95 23.52 -21.05
N LEU A 25 -17.76 23.22 -21.58
CA LEU A 25 -16.70 24.21 -21.81
C LEU A 25 -16.86 24.89 -23.16
N SER A 26 -16.59 26.19 -23.19
CA SER A 26 -16.58 27.03 -24.37
C SER A 26 -15.19 27.65 -24.60
N ASP A 27 -14.95 28.17 -25.80
CA ASP A 27 -13.71 28.90 -26.10
C ASP A 27 -13.52 30.13 -25.19
N ALA A 28 -14.61 30.70 -24.67
CA ALA A 28 -14.58 31.85 -23.76
C ALA A 28 -14.02 31.49 -22.38
N ASP A 29 -14.05 30.21 -21.98
CA ASP A 29 -13.51 29.75 -20.70
C ASP A 29 -11.98 29.66 -20.73
N GLY A 30 -11.35 29.73 -21.90
CA GLY A 30 -9.88 29.76 -22.05
C GLY A 30 -9.16 28.46 -21.69
N ILE A 31 -9.89 27.36 -21.46
CA ILE A 31 -9.33 26.05 -21.12
C ILE A 31 -8.98 25.29 -22.40
N ARG A 32 -7.69 24.98 -22.57
CA ARG A 32 -7.22 24.22 -23.73
C ARG A 32 -7.33 22.72 -23.49
N ILE A 33 -7.88 22.00 -24.45
CA ILE A 33 -7.88 20.53 -24.48
C ILE A 33 -6.67 20.04 -25.28
N GLY A 34 -5.93 19.07 -24.74
CA GLY A 34 -4.78 18.46 -25.38
C GLY A 34 -5.17 17.39 -26.40
N PRO A 35 -4.19 16.87 -27.17
CA PRO A 35 -4.43 15.86 -28.21
C PRO A 35 -5.03 14.54 -27.68
N GLY A 36 -4.86 14.26 -26.39
CA GLY A 36 -5.43 13.08 -25.71
C GLY A 36 -6.87 13.24 -25.24
N GLY A 37 -7.54 14.37 -25.58
CA GLY A 37 -8.91 14.63 -25.14
C GLY A 37 -9.04 14.96 -23.66
N THR A 38 -7.96 15.42 -23.02
CA THR A 38 -7.90 15.86 -21.62
C THR A 38 -7.54 17.34 -21.52
N ILE A 39 -7.87 18.00 -20.41
CA ILE A 39 -7.49 19.38 -20.14
C ILE A 39 -5.97 19.48 -20.08
N LYS A 40 -5.40 20.42 -20.84
CA LYS A 40 -3.98 20.74 -20.79
C LYS A 40 -3.66 21.47 -19.48
N ILE A 41 -2.76 20.87 -18.70
CA ILE A 41 -2.29 21.40 -17.43
C ILE A 41 -0.77 21.57 -17.40
N GLU A 42 -0.29 22.36 -16.44
CA GLU A 42 1.10 22.35 -15.97
C GLU A 42 1.28 21.21 -14.95
N PRO A 43 2.09 20.16 -15.22
CA PRO A 43 2.16 18.96 -14.39
C PRO A 43 2.42 19.16 -12.89
N GLU A 44 3.21 20.16 -12.52
CA GLU A 44 3.58 20.38 -11.11
C GLU A 44 2.48 21.13 -10.33
N THR A 45 1.76 22.04 -10.98
CA THR A 45 0.79 22.92 -10.33
C THR A 45 -0.66 22.57 -10.65
N LEU A 46 -0.89 21.73 -11.65
CA LEU A 46 -2.19 21.41 -12.20
C LEU A 46 -2.97 22.61 -12.76
N ALA A 47 -2.29 23.75 -12.95
CA ALA A 47 -2.87 24.95 -13.53
C ALA A 47 -3.23 24.71 -15.00
N THR A 48 -4.41 25.15 -15.40
CA THR A 48 -4.86 25.07 -16.80
C THR A 48 -4.38 26.29 -17.60
N SER A 49 -4.79 26.38 -18.87
CA SER A 49 -4.57 27.61 -19.67
C SER A 49 -5.42 28.80 -19.24
N ALA A 50 -6.47 28.58 -18.44
CA ALA A 50 -7.31 29.64 -17.89
C ALA A 50 -6.78 30.07 -16.50
N PRO A 51 -6.48 31.36 -16.28
CA PRO A 51 -5.95 31.85 -15.01
C PRO A 51 -6.89 31.53 -13.83
N GLY A 52 -6.33 30.96 -12.76
CA GLY A 52 -7.09 30.60 -11.56
C GLY A 52 -7.93 29.31 -11.67
N VAL A 53 -7.86 28.60 -12.80
CA VAL A 53 -8.53 27.31 -13.01
C VAL A 53 -7.51 26.19 -13.02
N PHE A 54 -7.80 25.12 -12.27
CA PHE A 54 -6.94 23.96 -12.07
C PHE A 54 -7.70 22.67 -12.39
N ALA A 55 -7.01 21.65 -12.88
CA ALA A 55 -7.63 20.38 -13.23
C ALA A 55 -6.75 19.18 -12.83
N GLY A 56 -7.38 18.12 -12.33
CA GLY A 56 -6.70 16.90 -11.89
C GLY A 56 -7.54 15.65 -12.12
N GLY A 57 -6.97 14.49 -11.84
CA GLY A 57 -7.63 13.20 -12.10
C GLY A 57 -7.82 12.97 -13.60
N ASP A 58 -8.86 12.21 -13.95
CA ASP A 58 -9.09 11.78 -15.33
C ASP A 58 -9.28 12.91 -16.33
N ALA A 59 -9.84 14.04 -15.88
CA ALA A 59 -10.02 15.22 -16.72
C ALA A 59 -8.69 15.80 -17.22
N ALA A 60 -7.58 15.61 -16.49
CA ALA A 60 -6.26 16.10 -16.85
C ALA A 60 -5.32 15.00 -17.38
N PHE A 61 -5.37 13.81 -16.78
CA PHE A 61 -4.40 12.73 -17.01
C PHE A 61 -4.97 11.51 -17.74
N GLY A 62 -6.27 11.50 -18.04
CA GLY A 62 -6.98 10.33 -18.53
C GLY A 62 -7.19 9.28 -17.43
N PRO A 63 -7.77 8.11 -17.75
CA PRO A 63 -8.14 7.11 -16.76
C PRO A 63 -6.93 6.66 -15.92
N ARG A 64 -6.96 6.98 -14.62
CA ARG A 64 -5.93 6.61 -13.62
C ARG A 64 -6.56 5.96 -12.40
N ILE A 65 -5.72 5.45 -11.49
CA ILE A 65 -6.22 4.90 -10.22
C ILE A 65 -6.79 6.02 -9.34
N ALA A 66 -7.84 5.72 -8.57
CA ALA A 66 -8.50 6.72 -7.71
C ALA A 66 -7.55 7.42 -6.72
N ILE A 67 -6.49 6.74 -6.28
CA ILE A 67 -5.46 7.31 -5.39
C ILE A 67 -4.72 8.47 -6.07
N GLU A 68 -4.47 8.41 -7.37
CA GLU A 68 -3.86 9.51 -8.12
C GLU A 68 -4.80 10.72 -8.18
N ALA A 69 -6.11 10.52 -8.35
CA ALA A 69 -7.09 11.61 -8.31
C ALA A 69 -7.11 12.32 -6.94
N VAL A 70 -7.01 11.57 -5.84
CA VAL A 70 -6.89 12.13 -4.49
C VAL A 70 -5.59 12.94 -4.34
N ALA A 71 -4.47 12.41 -4.82
CA ALA A 71 -3.18 13.12 -4.81
C ALA A 71 -3.24 14.42 -5.63
N ASN A 72 -3.89 14.38 -6.79
CA ASN A 72 -4.12 15.55 -7.63
C ASN A 72 -4.99 16.59 -6.92
N GLY A 73 -6.03 16.18 -6.20
CA GLY A 73 -6.85 17.09 -5.39
C GLY A 73 -6.03 17.84 -4.33
N LYS A 74 -5.12 17.14 -3.63
CA LYS A 74 -4.20 17.76 -2.67
C LYS A 74 -3.26 18.77 -3.36
N THR A 75 -2.71 18.40 -4.52
CA THR A 75 -1.80 19.27 -5.28
C THR A 75 -2.52 20.50 -5.80
N ALA A 76 -3.70 20.35 -6.42
CA ALA A 76 -4.52 21.46 -6.89
C ALA A 76 -4.88 22.41 -5.74
N ALA A 77 -5.22 21.90 -4.54
CA ALA A 77 -5.51 22.75 -3.38
C ALA A 77 -4.30 23.61 -2.98
N ARG A 78 -3.09 23.06 -2.95
CA ARG A 78 -1.86 23.81 -2.65
C ARG A 78 -1.55 24.84 -3.73
N SER A 79 -1.73 24.49 -5.01
CA SER A 79 -1.49 25.39 -6.12
C SER A 79 -2.52 26.53 -6.19
N ILE A 80 -3.79 26.27 -5.86
CA ILE A 80 -4.83 27.30 -5.69
C ILE A 80 -4.42 28.25 -4.55
N HIS A 81 -3.99 27.72 -3.41
CA HIS A 81 -3.54 28.54 -2.28
C HIS A 81 -2.36 29.45 -2.67
N ALA A 82 -1.36 28.91 -3.37
CA ALA A 82 -0.23 29.68 -3.87
C ALA A 82 -0.66 30.76 -4.88
N TYR A 83 -1.58 30.43 -5.78
CA TYR A 83 -2.12 31.37 -6.77
C TYR A 83 -2.86 32.55 -6.12
N LEU A 84 -3.57 32.31 -5.01
CA LEU A 84 -4.28 33.34 -4.25
C LEU A 84 -3.37 34.22 -3.36
N GLY A 85 -2.05 34.07 -3.48
CA GLY A 85 -1.06 34.88 -2.77
C GLY A 85 -0.45 34.21 -1.54
N GLY A 86 -0.78 32.95 -1.26
CA GLY A 86 -0.04 32.12 -0.32
C GLY A 86 1.29 31.64 -0.91
N SER A 87 2.12 30.99 -0.09
CA SER A 87 3.19 30.11 -0.57
C SER A 87 2.70 28.67 -0.56
N ASP A 88 3.26 27.78 -1.38
CA ASP A 88 3.07 26.35 -1.16
C ASP A 88 3.73 25.98 0.18
N PRO A 89 2.96 25.59 1.21
CA PRO A 89 3.56 25.20 2.48
C PRO A 89 4.35 23.89 2.35
N GLY A 90 4.21 23.14 1.25
CA GLY A 90 4.72 21.78 1.16
C GLY A 90 4.10 20.87 2.23
N THR A 91 4.65 19.67 2.37
CA THR A 91 4.19 18.69 3.35
C THR A 91 5.37 18.04 4.05
N ASP A 92 5.26 17.86 5.36
CA ASP A 92 6.12 16.99 6.13
C ASP A 92 5.35 15.75 6.54
N LEU A 93 5.95 14.59 6.26
CA LEU A 93 5.49 13.31 6.77
C LEU A 93 6.22 13.03 8.08
N GLN A 94 5.49 13.08 9.18
CA GLN A 94 5.97 12.63 10.48
C GLN A 94 5.58 11.18 10.68
N VAL A 95 6.58 10.34 10.95
CA VAL A 95 6.40 8.95 11.37
C VAL A 95 6.78 8.85 12.83
N SER A 96 5.84 8.44 13.67
CA SER A 96 6.13 8.07 15.06
C SER A 96 5.86 6.59 15.26
N ILE A 97 6.71 5.97 16.07
CA ILE A 97 6.64 4.53 16.34
C ILE A 97 6.40 4.36 17.84
N THR A 98 5.36 3.60 18.17
CA THR A 98 5.02 3.28 19.56
C THR A 98 5.18 1.78 19.77
N ARG A 99 6.00 1.38 20.74
CA ARG A 99 6.08 -0.02 21.14
C ARG A 99 4.77 -0.44 21.80
N VAL A 100 4.18 -1.51 21.30
CA VAL A 100 2.99 -2.15 21.87
C VAL A 100 3.47 -3.30 22.76
N PRO A 101 3.07 -3.36 24.05
CA PRO A 101 3.34 -4.52 24.88
C PRO A 101 2.84 -5.80 24.23
N ALA A 102 3.66 -6.85 24.19
CA ALA A 102 3.34 -8.07 23.44
C ALA A 102 2.10 -8.78 23.98
N GLU A 103 1.80 -8.61 25.27
CA GLU A 103 0.63 -9.15 25.95
C GLU A 103 -0.68 -8.45 25.55
N GLU A 104 -0.59 -7.18 25.12
CA GLU A 104 -1.69 -6.32 24.70
C GLU A 104 -2.01 -6.46 23.21
N HIS A 105 -1.03 -6.85 22.39
CA HIS A 105 -1.26 -7.15 20.97
C HIS A 105 -1.83 -8.56 20.79
N ARG A 106 -3.15 -8.65 20.57
CA ARG A 106 -3.84 -9.92 20.33
C ARG A 106 -4.73 -9.85 19.11
N MET A 107 -4.59 -10.87 18.25
CA MET A 107 -5.47 -11.08 17.12
C MET A 107 -6.72 -11.88 17.55
N PRO A 108 -7.87 -11.72 16.86
CA PRO A 108 -9.04 -12.54 17.10
C PRO A 108 -8.72 -14.03 16.98
N ALA A 109 -9.35 -14.86 17.82
CA ALA A 109 -9.12 -16.30 17.77
C ALA A 109 -9.52 -16.89 16.40
N GLY A 110 -8.63 -17.69 15.82
CA GLY A 110 -8.88 -18.37 14.55
C GLY A 110 -8.91 -17.45 13.32
N TYR A 111 -8.47 -16.19 13.43
CA TYR A 111 -8.44 -15.24 12.32
C TYR A 111 -7.64 -15.76 11.12
N GLU A 112 -6.60 -16.55 11.38
CA GLU A 112 -5.73 -17.18 10.38
C GLU A 112 -6.45 -18.25 9.54
N ARG A 113 -7.54 -18.81 10.08
CA ARG A 113 -8.35 -19.85 9.40
C ARG A 113 -9.51 -19.27 8.63
N LYS A 114 -9.87 -18.00 8.88
CA LYS A 114 -11.01 -17.34 8.24
C LYS A 114 -10.65 -17.00 6.80
N LYS A 115 -11.40 -17.59 5.87
CA LYS A 115 -11.20 -17.37 4.43
C LYS A 115 -11.72 -15.98 4.01
N ARG A 116 -11.05 -15.42 3.00
CA ARG A 116 -11.57 -14.23 2.32
C ARG A 116 -12.81 -14.61 1.55
N GLU A 117 -13.87 -13.86 1.79
CA GLU A 117 -15.07 -13.89 0.97
C GLU A 117 -15.13 -12.60 0.18
N THR A 118 -15.51 -12.71 -1.09
CA THR A 118 -15.80 -11.56 -1.93
C THR A 118 -17.19 -11.04 -1.63
N ALA A 119 -17.45 -9.77 -1.92
CA ALA A 119 -18.80 -9.24 -1.87
C ALA A 119 -19.73 -10.10 -2.75
N PRO A 120 -21.00 -10.32 -2.34
CA PRO A 120 -21.98 -10.96 -3.21
C PRO A 120 -22.06 -10.20 -4.53
N THR A 121 -22.10 -10.92 -5.65
CA THR A 121 -22.20 -10.27 -6.96
C THR A 121 -23.44 -10.70 -7.71
N THR A 122 -23.98 -9.81 -8.53
CA THR A 122 -25.03 -10.15 -9.51
C THR A 122 -24.50 -11.25 -10.45
N ASP A 123 -25.33 -12.25 -10.76
CA ASP A 123 -24.98 -13.30 -11.74
C ASP A 123 -24.59 -12.71 -13.08
N VAL A 124 -23.62 -13.32 -13.77
CA VAL A 124 -23.05 -12.80 -15.03
C VAL A 124 -24.14 -12.46 -16.06
N ASP A 125 -25.13 -13.33 -16.22
CA ASP A 125 -26.23 -13.17 -17.19
C ASP A 125 -27.16 -11.97 -16.88
N ARG A 126 -27.05 -11.42 -15.67
CA ARG A 126 -27.85 -10.28 -15.19
C ARG A 126 -27.05 -8.98 -15.10
N ARG A 127 -25.75 -9.00 -15.44
CA ARG A 127 -24.87 -7.81 -15.44
C ARG A 127 -25.06 -7.00 -16.72
N THR A 128 -26.18 -6.28 -16.81
CA THR A 128 -26.51 -5.47 -17.99
C THR A 128 -26.54 -3.98 -17.68
N GLY A 129 -25.97 -3.15 -18.57
CA GLY A 129 -26.02 -1.70 -18.45
C GLY A 129 -25.27 -1.19 -17.21
N ILE A 130 -25.94 -0.35 -16.42
CA ILE A 130 -25.40 0.29 -15.21
C ILE A 130 -25.84 -0.40 -13.91
N ALA A 131 -26.34 -1.63 -13.99
CA ALA A 131 -26.78 -2.37 -12.81
C ALA A 131 -25.60 -2.60 -11.85
N GLU A 132 -25.85 -2.41 -10.56
CA GLU A 132 -24.86 -2.70 -9.52
C GLU A 132 -24.44 -4.18 -9.58
N VAL A 133 -23.13 -4.40 -9.66
CA VAL A 133 -22.55 -5.75 -9.78
C VAL A 133 -22.11 -6.27 -8.43
N GLU A 134 -21.43 -5.46 -7.62
CA GLU A 134 -20.99 -5.82 -6.27
C GLU A 134 -21.98 -5.27 -5.25
N HIS A 135 -22.61 -6.16 -4.48
CA HIS A 135 -23.58 -5.78 -3.45
C HIS A 135 -22.91 -5.61 -2.09
N ALA A 136 -23.54 -4.81 -1.23
CA ALA A 136 -23.10 -4.69 0.16
C ALA A 136 -23.16 -6.04 0.88
N MET A 137 -22.13 -6.31 1.68
CA MET A 137 -22.15 -7.40 2.65
C MET A 137 -23.21 -7.13 3.73
N THR A 138 -23.80 -8.19 4.29
CA THR A 138 -24.57 -8.03 5.53
C THR A 138 -23.65 -7.56 6.65
N GLU A 139 -24.22 -6.96 7.70
CA GLU A 139 -23.43 -6.51 8.86
C GLU A 139 -22.60 -7.66 9.47
N GLU A 140 -23.17 -8.86 9.54
CA GLU A 140 -22.50 -10.06 10.04
C GLU A 140 -21.30 -10.46 9.17
N GLN A 141 -21.48 -10.47 7.85
CA GLN A 141 -20.41 -10.74 6.88
C GLN A 141 -19.30 -9.68 6.98
N ALA A 142 -19.69 -8.41 7.03
CA ALA A 142 -18.75 -7.29 7.13
C ALA A 142 -17.92 -7.37 8.42
N ARG A 143 -18.55 -7.65 9.57
CA ARG A 143 -17.84 -7.86 10.85
C ARG A 143 -16.88 -9.05 10.77
N THR A 144 -17.32 -10.18 10.22
CA THR A 144 -16.49 -11.37 10.03
C THR A 144 -15.28 -11.10 9.13
N GLN A 145 -15.46 -10.38 8.02
CA GLN A 145 -14.37 -10.01 7.13
C GLN A 145 -13.42 -8.97 7.76
N ALA A 146 -13.94 -8.05 8.58
CA ALA A 146 -13.14 -7.07 9.31
C ALA A 146 -12.23 -7.72 10.37
N GLU A 147 -12.70 -8.80 11.03
CA GLU A 147 -11.89 -9.57 12.00
C GLU A 147 -10.68 -10.27 11.37
N ARG A 148 -10.60 -10.33 10.04
CA ARG A 148 -9.44 -10.86 9.30
C ARG A 148 -8.35 -9.81 9.07
N CYS A 149 -8.55 -8.55 9.48
CA CYS A 149 -7.57 -7.50 9.35
C CYS A 149 -6.25 -7.92 10.00
N LEU A 150 -5.14 -7.84 9.26
CA LEU A 150 -3.81 -8.19 9.78
C LEU A 150 -3.12 -7.05 10.54
N VAL A 151 -3.83 -5.94 10.78
CA VAL A 151 -3.33 -4.78 11.53
C VAL A 151 -1.99 -4.29 10.94
N CYS A 152 -1.94 -4.05 9.63
CA CYS A 152 -0.70 -3.79 8.88
C CYS A 152 0.13 -2.58 9.37
N HIS A 153 -0.47 -1.69 10.18
CA HIS A 153 0.19 -0.57 10.83
C HIS A 153 0.91 -0.97 12.14
N VAL A 154 0.86 -2.24 12.53
CA VAL A 154 1.62 -2.83 13.64
C VAL A 154 2.51 -3.93 13.07
N ASP A 155 3.83 -3.83 13.24
CA ASP A 155 4.77 -4.84 12.75
C ASP A 155 5.56 -5.49 13.90
N THR A 156 6.08 -6.67 13.61
CA THR A 156 7.05 -7.37 14.46
C THR A 156 8.45 -6.88 14.11
N VAL A 157 9.13 -6.19 15.03
CA VAL A 157 10.47 -5.63 14.81
C VAL A 157 11.51 -6.49 15.52
N TYR A 158 12.65 -6.71 14.85
CA TYR A 158 13.75 -7.55 15.34
C TYR A 158 14.98 -6.70 15.71
N ASP A 159 15.48 -6.89 16.93
CA ASP A 159 16.73 -6.32 17.42
C ASP A 159 17.80 -7.43 17.53
N PRO A 160 18.79 -7.47 16.61
CA PRO A 160 19.84 -8.49 16.64
C PRO A 160 20.79 -8.37 17.83
N ILE A 161 20.91 -7.19 18.46
CA ILE A 161 21.83 -6.96 19.59
C ILE A 161 21.30 -7.64 20.86
N ARG A 162 19.98 -7.71 21.02
CA ARG A 162 19.32 -8.37 22.15
C ARG A 162 19.09 -9.85 21.93
N CYS A 163 19.25 -10.34 20.70
CA CYS A 163 18.94 -11.72 20.36
C CYS A 163 19.98 -12.68 20.94
N VAL A 164 19.50 -13.72 21.63
CA VAL A 164 20.35 -14.79 22.19
C VAL A 164 20.25 -16.10 21.41
N LEU A 165 19.75 -16.04 20.16
CA LEU A 165 19.64 -17.17 19.24
C LEU A 165 18.90 -18.40 19.81
N CYS A 166 17.90 -18.18 20.68
CA CYS A 166 17.15 -19.26 21.34
C CYS A 166 16.12 -19.97 20.43
N ASN A 167 15.96 -19.53 19.18
CA ASN A 167 15.02 -20.07 18.17
C ASN A 167 13.51 -19.99 18.49
N ARG A 168 13.11 -19.54 19.68
CA ARG A 168 11.69 -19.52 20.11
C ARG A 168 10.76 -18.74 19.18
N CYS A 169 11.23 -17.65 18.56
CA CYS A 169 10.42 -16.85 17.65
C CYS A 169 10.09 -17.59 16.35
N ALA A 170 11.03 -18.36 15.81
CA ALA A 170 10.82 -19.20 14.64
C ALA A 170 9.89 -20.38 14.98
N ASP A 171 10.13 -21.03 16.12
CA ASP A 171 9.35 -22.21 16.54
C ASP A 171 7.87 -21.89 16.82
N VAL A 172 7.57 -20.70 17.36
CA VAL A 172 6.19 -20.30 17.66
C VAL A 172 5.45 -19.74 16.43
N CYS A 173 6.15 -19.47 15.33
CA CYS A 173 5.55 -18.82 14.17
C CYS A 173 4.56 -19.76 13.46
N PRO A 174 3.25 -19.43 13.41
CA PRO A 174 2.26 -20.31 12.77
C PRO A 174 2.45 -20.42 11.25
N GLU A 175 2.94 -19.35 10.62
CA GLU A 175 3.16 -19.28 9.17
C GLU A 175 4.57 -19.73 8.76
N LYS A 176 5.44 -20.08 9.74
CA LYS A 176 6.85 -20.45 9.52
C LYS A 176 7.62 -19.41 8.70
N CYS A 177 7.27 -18.14 8.86
CA CYS A 177 7.87 -17.02 8.12
C CYS A 177 9.17 -16.49 8.75
N LEU A 178 9.67 -17.14 9.80
CA LEU A 178 10.89 -16.76 10.52
C LEU A 178 11.86 -17.93 10.47
N THR A 179 13.11 -17.68 10.08
CA THR A 179 14.14 -18.74 9.98
C THR A 179 15.51 -18.18 10.32
N PHE A 180 16.26 -18.88 11.16
CA PHE A 180 17.67 -18.57 11.38
C PHE A 180 18.52 -19.31 10.34
N ALA A 181 19.44 -18.59 9.71
CA ALA A 181 20.37 -19.15 8.74
C ALA A 181 21.77 -18.55 8.92
N PRO A 182 22.85 -19.33 8.72
CA PRO A 182 24.18 -18.77 8.53
C PRO A 182 24.16 -17.78 7.36
N ILE A 183 24.79 -16.62 7.51
CA ILE A 183 24.75 -15.58 6.46
C ILE A 183 25.32 -16.11 5.14
N GLU A 184 26.26 -17.04 5.16
CA GLU A 184 26.87 -17.67 3.98
C GLU A 184 25.87 -18.50 3.16
N GLN A 185 24.79 -18.99 3.79
CA GLN A 185 23.75 -19.77 3.13
C GLN A 185 22.62 -18.89 2.58
N VAL A 186 22.64 -17.59 2.86
CA VAL A 186 21.62 -16.67 2.38
C VAL A 186 22.00 -16.11 1.02
N ASP A 187 21.16 -16.37 0.04
CA ASP A 187 21.25 -15.74 -1.28
C ASP A 187 20.81 -14.27 -1.18
N MET A 188 21.76 -13.35 -1.28
CA MET A 188 21.52 -11.92 -1.24
C MET A 188 22.60 -11.16 -2.03
N PRO A 189 22.28 -9.98 -2.59
CA PRO A 189 23.26 -9.13 -3.26
C PRO A 189 24.48 -8.83 -2.38
N ALA A 190 25.67 -8.86 -2.97
CA ALA A 190 26.94 -8.64 -2.26
C ALA A 190 26.96 -7.29 -1.51
N GLU A 191 26.37 -6.25 -2.09
CA GLU A 191 26.24 -4.93 -1.47
C GLU A 191 25.42 -4.96 -0.18
N GLN A 192 24.29 -5.69 -0.16
CA GLN A 192 23.46 -5.84 1.03
C GLN A 192 24.19 -6.61 2.13
N ARG A 193 24.90 -7.68 1.74
CA ARG A 193 25.75 -8.44 2.67
C ARG A 193 26.81 -7.55 3.30
N GLN A 194 27.52 -6.75 2.49
CA GLN A 194 28.57 -5.86 2.97
C GLN A 194 28.00 -4.76 3.88
N ALA A 195 26.85 -4.17 3.52
CA ALA A 195 26.16 -3.18 4.33
C ALA A 195 25.72 -3.74 5.69
N ALA A 196 25.19 -4.97 5.71
CA ALA A 196 24.80 -5.65 6.96
C ALA A 196 26.02 -5.88 7.87
N LEU A 197 27.12 -6.40 7.32
CA LEU A 197 28.36 -6.63 8.06
C LEU A 197 28.96 -5.32 8.61
N ALA A 198 28.93 -4.24 7.82
CA ALA A 198 29.41 -2.93 8.25
C ALA A 198 28.56 -2.32 9.36
N ARG A 199 27.24 -2.52 9.33
CA ARG A 199 26.30 -1.95 10.31
C ARG A 199 26.35 -2.64 11.66
N TYR A 200 26.39 -3.97 11.68
CA TYR A 200 26.28 -4.76 12.90
C TYR A 200 27.64 -5.20 13.47
N GLY A 201 28.70 -5.08 12.67
CA GLY A 201 30.02 -5.60 13.03
C GLY A 201 30.07 -7.12 12.90
N HIS A 202 31.29 -7.64 12.73
CA HIS A 202 31.54 -9.07 12.66
C HIS A 202 32.97 -9.36 13.12
N ASP A 203 33.11 -10.20 14.15
CA ASP A 203 34.40 -10.68 14.59
C ASP A 203 34.92 -11.76 13.63
N PRO A 204 36.11 -11.57 13.02
CA PRO A 204 36.68 -12.56 12.11
C PRO A 204 36.78 -13.93 12.78
N GLY A 205 36.10 -14.94 12.22
CA GLY A 205 36.12 -16.32 12.70
C GLY A 205 34.96 -16.73 13.61
N VAL A 206 34.05 -15.81 13.95
CA VAL A 206 32.79 -16.14 14.63
C VAL A 206 31.67 -16.29 13.59
N PRO A 207 31.04 -17.47 13.42
CA PRO A 207 29.97 -17.64 12.45
C PRO A 207 28.83 -16.65 12.68
N LEU A 208 28.40 -15.95 11.61
CA LEU A 208 27.31 -15.00 11.69
C LEU A 208 25.98 -15.67 11.31
N THR A 209 25.00 -15.56 12.20
CA THR A 209 23.64 -16.04 11.97
C THR A 209 22.71 -14.85 11.76
N VAL A 210 21.87 -14.92 10.74
CA VAL A 210 20.81 -13.93 10.48
C VAL A 210 19.45 -14.54 10.77
N LEU A 211 18.50 -13.70 11.18
CA LEU A 211 17.08 -14.03 11.19
C LEU A 211 16.48 -13.53 9.87
N LEU A 212 15.99 -14.46 9.06
CA LEU A 212 15.21 -14.17 7.86
C LEU A 212 13.74 -14.09 8.24
N LYS A 213 13.07 -13.07 7.72
CA LYS A 213 11.63 -12.84 7.90
C LYS A 213 10.98 -12.67 6.53
N ASP A 214 9.99 -13.51 6.24
CA ASP A 214 9.11 -13.34 5.09
C ASP A 214 7.92 -12.47 5.49
N ASP A 215 7.96 -11.20 5.09
CA ASP A 215 6.91 -10.22 5.36
C ASP A 215 5.63 -10.46 4.56
N THR A 216 5.71 -11.25 3.49
CA THR A 216 4.53 -11.61 2.68
C THR A 216 3.71 -12.71 3.34
N ALA A 217 4.36 -13.59 4.11
CA ALA A 217 3.70 -14.63 4.90
C ALA A 217 3.35 -14.17 6.33
N CYS A 218 4.04 -13.18 6.90
CA CYS A 218 3.80 -12.75 8.27
C CYS A 218 2.39 -12.17 8.49
N ILE A 219 1.58 -12.88 9.28
CA ILE A 219 0.22 -12.47 9.69
C ILE A 219 0.18 -11.56 10.93
N ARG A 220 1.33 -11.05 11.38
CA ARG A 220 1.45 -10.07 12.49
C ARG A 220 0.76 -10.52 13.80
N CYS A 221 0.78 -11.82 14.09
CA CYS A 221 0.15 -12.39 15.29
C CYS A 221 0.82 -11.97 16.61
N GLY A 222 2.08 -11.52 16.56
CA GLY A 222 2.87 -11.12 17.73
C GLY A 222 3.36 -12.24 18.64
N LEU A 223 3.08 -13.51 18.31
CA LEU A 223 3.54 -14.65 19.10
C LEU A 223 5.07 -14.70 19.25
N CYS A 224 5.81 -14.29 18.22
CA CYS A 224 7.27 -14.19 18.26
C CYS A 224 7.77 -13.17 19.28
N ALA A 225 7.09 -12.03 19.42
CA ALA A 225 7.40 -11.01 20.43
C ALA A 225 7.03 -11.52 21.83
N LEU A 226 5.84 -12.10 21.99
CA LEU A 226 5.37 -12.65 23.26
C LEU A 226 6.26 -13.77 23.82
N ARG A 227 6.90 -14.57 22.95
CA ARG A 227 7.80 -15.66 23.36
C ARG A 227 9.26 -15.24 23.51
N CYS A 228 9.62 -14.01 23.13
CA CYS A 228 11.00 -13.56 23.15
C CYS A 228 11.47 -13.30 24.59
N PRO A 229 12.49 -14.02 25.11
CA PRO A 229 12.91 -13.85 26.50
C PRO A 229 13.73 -12.57 26.74
N THR A 230 14.21 -11.91 25.68
CA THR A 230 15.13 -10.76 25.75
C THR A 230 14.56 -9.51 25.09
N GLU A 231 13.30 -9.54 24.68
CA GLU A 231 12.67 -8.46 23.92
C GLU A 231 13.38 -8.11 22.60
N ALA A 232 14.11 -9.07 22.03
CA ALA A 232 14.69 -8.95 20.68
C ALA A 232 13.63 -8.98 19.58
N MET A 233 12.41 -9.45 19.87
CA MET A 233 11.25 -9.30 19.01
C MET A 233 10.23 -8.42 19.73
N THR A 234 9.79 -7.35 19.10
CA THR A 234 8.80 -6.40 19.64
C THR A 234 7.61 -6.26 18.70
N MET A 235 6.48 -5.78 19.21
CA MET A 235 5.38 -5.28 18.38
C MET A 235 5.45 -3.75 18.37
N GLU A 236 5.43 -3.14 17.18
CA GLU A 236 5.61 -1.70 17.03
C GLU A 236 4.54 -1.14 16.10
N ARG A 237 3.84 -0.11 16.58
CA ARG A 237 2.79 0.60 15.86
C ARG A 237 3.37 1.82 15.17
N PHE A 238 3.14 1.91 13.86
CA PHE A 238 3.53 3.04 13.04
C PHE A 238 2.36 4.02 12.92
N HIS A 239 2.62 5.26 13.28
CA HIS A 239 1.69 6.38 13.12
C HIS A 239 2.23 7.29 12.03
N PHE A 240 1.39 7.60 11.04
CA PHE A 240 1.72 8.49 9.94
C PHE A 240 0.87 9.75 10.09
N ALA A 241 1.53 10.90 10.21
CA ALA A 241 0.88 12.20 10.22
C ALA A 241 1.48 13.06 9.11
N GLU A 242 0.63 13.55 8.22
CA GLU A 242 1.02 14.54 7.21
C GLU A 242 0.60 15.92 7.71
N SER A 243 1.55 16.84 7.81
CA SER A 243 1.31 18.25 8.16
C SER A 243 1.83 19.16 7.07
N LEU A 244 1.16 20.29 6.86
CA LEU A 244 1.69 21.37 6.02
C LEU A 244 2.93 21.97 6.70
N ARG A 245 3.99 22.32 5.95
CA ARG A 245 5.12 23.03 6.59
C ARG A 245 4.69 24.45 6.91
N SER A 246 5.01 24.88 8.12
CA SER A 246 4.78 26.24 8.61
C SER A 246 5.74 27.25 8.00
#